data_AF-A0A1E8PMF1-F1
#
_entry.id   AF-A0A1E8PMF1-F1
#
_cell.length_a   1.000
_cell.length_b   1.000
_cell.length_c   1.000
_cell.angle_alpha   90.00
_cell.angle_beta   90.00
_cell.angle_gamma   90.00
#
_symmetry.space_group_name_H-M   'P 1'
#
loop_
_entity.id
_entity.type
_entity.pdbx_description
1 polymer ?
#
loop_
_entity_poly.entity_id
_entity_poly.type
_entity_poly.pdbx_seq_one_letter_code
_entity_poly.pdbx_strand_id
1 'polypeptide(L)'
;MLDHIGLNVSDAQASKAFFSAALAPLGVSVVMEVHGWVGLGKDGKPDFWFGVGGTPHAGMHLAFVADNRAQVDAFYQAALAAGGKDNGAPGIRAIYHPNYYGAFVLGPDGHNVEAVCHRPEP
;
A
#
# COMPACT_ATOMS: atom_id res chain seq x y z
N MET A 1 14.66 -8.40 2.91
CA MET A 1 13.92 -8.77 4.13
C MET A 1 13.67 -7.50 4.91
N LEU A 2 12.41 -7.21 5.20
CA LEU A 2 11.96 -6.08 6.02
C LEU A 2 11.03 -6.67 7.09
N ASP A 3 11.19 -6.28 8.35
CA ASP A 3 10.30 -6.74 9.42
C ASP A 3 9.06 -5.83 9.55
N HIS A 4 9.29 -4.53 9.65
CA HIS A 4 8.25 -3.49 9.59
C HIS A 4 8.87 -2.14 9.20
N ILE A 5 8.04 -1.17 8.83
CA ILE A 5 8.43 0.23 8.58
C ILE A 5 7.43 1.19 9.24
N GLY A 6 7.85 2.43 9.51
CA GLY A 6 7.00 3.46 10.09
C GLY A 6 7.15 4.81 9.40
N LEU A 7 6.03 5.48 9.15
CA LEU A 7 5.98 6.80 8.51
C LEU A 7 5.27 7.84 9.38
N ASN A 8 5.92 8.98 9.61
CA ASN A 8 5.20 10.19 9.95
C ASN A 8 4.38 10.65 8.74
N VAL A 9 3.09 10.92 8.95
CA VAL A 9 2.13 11.40 7.94
C VAL A 9 1.55 12.75 8.35
N SER A 10 1.03 13.51 7.40
CA SER A 10 0.42 14.82 7.69
C SER A 10 -0.95 14.71 8.35
N ASP A 11 -1.71 13.66 8.02
CA ASP A 11 -3.05 13.40 8.56
C ASP A 11 -3.23 11.89 8.78
N ALA A 12 -3.29 11.47 10.05
CA ALA A 12 -3.47 10.07 10.41
C ALA A 12 -4.83 9.50 9.99
N GLN A 13 -5.89 10.32 10.00
CA GLN A 13 -7.23 9.85 9.65
C GLN A 13 -7.37 9.65 8.14
N ALA A 14 -6.86 10.60 7.35
CA ALA A 14 -6.80 10.47 5.89
C ALA A 14 -5.94 9.27 5.47
N SER A 15 -4.75 9.12 6.07
CA SER A 15 -3.86 7.99 5.82
C SER A 15 -4.51 6.66 6.21
N LYS A 16 -5.17 6.59 7.38
CA LYS A 16 -5.90 5.38 7.79
C LYS A 16 -7.01 5.02 6.82
N ALA A 17 -7.82 5.99 6.40
CA ALA A 17 -8.90 5.75 5.44
C ALA A 17 -8.35 5.21 4.12
N PHE A 18 -7.31 5.84 3.57
CA PHE A 18 -6.68 5.42 2.32
C PHE A 18 -6.04 4.03 2.44
N PHE A 19 -5.10 3.83 3.36
CA PHE A 19 -4.32 2.58 3.43
C PHE A 19 -5.19 1.39 3.83
N SER A 20 -6.19 1.57 4.70
CA SER A 20 -7.11 0.48 5.04
C SER A 20 -7.95 0.05 3.83
N ALA A 21 -8.44 1.01 3.04
CA ALA A 21 -9.23 0.69 1.84
C ALA A 21 -8.36 0.08 0.73
N ALA A 22 -7.22 0.72 0.43
CA ALA A 22 -6.32 0.29 -0.63
C ALA A 22 -5.74 -1.11 -0.38
N LEU A 23 -5.35 -1.43 0.85
CA LEU A 23 -4.67 -2.69 1.18
C LEU A 23 -5.62 -3.82 1.59
N ALA A 24 -6.90 -3.55 1.86
CA ALA A 24 -7.89 -4.58 2.18
C ALA A 24 -7.99 -5.72 1.14
N PRO A 25 -7.95 -5.47 -0.19
CA PRO A 25 -7.94 -6.53 -1.20
C PRO A 25 -6.74 -7.47 -1.11
N LEU A 26 -5.63 -6.98 -0.55
CA LEU A 26 -4.44 -7.79 -0.32
C LEU A 26 -4.56 -8.65 0.95
N GLY A 27 -5.65 -8.54 1.72
CA GLY A 27 -5.85 -9.20 3.01
C GLY A 27 -5.18 -8.48 4.18
N VAL A 28 -4.82 -7.21 4.01
CA VAL A 28 -4.24 -6.37 5.06
C VAL A 28 -5.35 -5.65 5.82
N SER A 29 -5.26 -5.60 7.15
CA SER A 29 -6.19 -4.87 8.01
C SER A 29 -5.45 -4.04 9.05
N VAL A 30 -6.17 -3.14 9.73
CA VAL A 30 -5.65 -2.53 10.96
C VAL A 30 -5.48 -3.63 12.00
N VAL A 31 -4.26 -3.79 12.50
CA VAL A 31 -3.91 -4.77 13.52
C VAL A 31 -3.82 -4.11 14.89
N MET A 32 -3.27 -2.89 14.95
CA MET A 32 -3.05 -2.19 16.21
C MET A 32 -3.16 -0.68 16.04
N GLU A 33 -3.68 -0.01 17.07
CA GLU A 33 -3.62 1.45 17.22
C GLU A 33 -3.06 1.76 18.61
N VAL A 34 -1.92 2.43 18.67
CA VAL A 34 -1.21 2.67 19.93
C VAL A 34 -0.39 3.95 19.87
N HIS A 35 -0.47 4.77 20.91
CA HIS A 35 0.29 6.03 21.02
C HIS A 35 0.21 6.98 19.80
N GLY A 36 -0.94 7.02 19.11
CA GLY A 36 -1.13 7.86 17.93
C GLY A 36 -0.60 7.26 16.62
N TRP A 37 -0.19 5.99 16.64
CA TRP A 37 0.22 5.22 15.46
C TRP A 37 -0.81 4.16 15.12
N VAL A 38 -0.96 3.91 13.82
CA VAL A 38 -1.80 2.85 13.26
C VAL A 38 -0.87 1.85 12.57
N GLY A 39 -1.00 0.57 12.93
CA GLY A 39 -0.25 -0.54 12.38
C GLY A 39 -1.14 -1.44 11.54
N LEU A 40 -0.80 -1.60 10.26
CA LEU A 40 -1.47 -2.46 9.30
C LEU A 40 -0.63 -3.70 9.02
N GLY A 41 -1.29 -4.83 8.81
CA GLY A 41 -0.62 -6.05 8.36
C GLY A 41 -1.58 -7.22 8.19
N LYS A 42 -1.02 -8.43 8.11
CA LYS A 42 -1.75 -9.69 7.92
C LYS A 42 -1.63 -10.57 9.14
N ASP A 43 -2.59 -11.47 9.35
CA ASP A 43 -2.53 -12.53 10.37
C ASP A 43 -2.21 -12.03 11.79
N GLY A 44 -2.67 -10.82 12.12
CA GLY A 44 -2.45 -10.19 13.43
C GLY A 44 -1.03 -9.65 13.67
N LYS A 45 -0.15 -9.62 12.65
CA LYS A 45 1.17 -8.99 12.73
C LYS A 45 1.17 -7.66 11.94
N PRO A 46 1.48 -6.52 12.57
CA PRO A 46 1.61 -5.25 11.87
C PRO A 46 3.01 -5.09 11.25
N ASP A 47 3.06 -4.83 9.94
CA ASP A 47 4.31 -4.61 9.19
C ASP A 47 4.43 -3.16 8.66
N PHE A 48 3.31 -2.47 8.49
CA PHE A 48 3.27 -1.10 7.96
C PHE A 48 2.64 -0.15 8.96
N TRP A 49 3.41 0.82 9.43
CA TRP A 49 2.99 1.78 10.44
C TRP A 49 2.96 3.20 9.90
N PHE A 50 1.99 3.98 10.37
CA PHE A 50 2.00 5.42 10.20
C PHE A 50 1.38 6.13 11.41
N GLY A 51 1.82 7.36 11.65
CA GLY A 51 1.37 8.15 12.78
C GLY A 51 1.69 9.63 12.61
N VAL A 52 1.20 10.43 13.54
CA VAL A 52 1.51 11.87 13.63
C VAL A 52 2.51 12.12 14.76
N GLY A 53 3.14 13.30 14.77
CA GLY A 53 4.02 13.74 15.85
C GLY A 53 5.45 14.06 15.39
N GLY A 54 5.83 13.69 14.17
CA GLY A 54 7.04 14.15 13.50
C GLY A 54 6.74 14.92 12.20
N THR A 55 7.79 15.40 11.54
CA THR A 55 7.69 15.96 10.18
C THR A 55 7.20 14.87 9.23
N PRO A 56 6.11 15.10 8.47
CA PRO A 56 5.64 14.13 7.48
C PRO A 56 6.75 13.77 6.49
N HIS A 57 6.88 12.49 6.18
CA HIS A 57 7.86 12.06 5.19
C HIS A 57 7.45 12.55 3.80
N ALA A 58 8.44 12.91 2.98
CA ALA A 58 8.23 13.18 1.57
C ALA A 58 7.75 11.91 0.84
N GLY A 59 7.31 12.07 -0.43
CA GLY A 59 6.90 10.97 -1.28
C GLY A 59 7.91 9.82 -1.27
N MET A 60 7.42 8.62 -0.90
CA MET A 60 8.21 7.39 -0.81
C MET A 60 7.54 6.35 -1.70
N HIS A 61 8.33 5.41 -2.19
CA HIS A 61 7.80 4.26 -2.90
C HIS A 61 7.58 3.09 -1.93
N LEU A 62 6.35 2.58 -1.88
CA LEU A 62 5.91 1.53 -0.97
C LEU A 62 5.25 0.42 -1.78
N ALA A 63 5.92 -0.71 -1.95
CA ALA A 63 5.41 -1.85 -2.72
C ALA A 63 4.93 -2.97 -1.80
N PHE A 64 3.68 -3.39 -1.98
CA PHE A 64 3.02 -4.46 -1.22
C PHE A 64 2.83 -5.68 -2.10
N VAL A 65 3.15 -6.86 -1.56
CA VAL A 65 3.03 -8.11 -2.29
C VAL A 65 1.57 -8.53 -2.41
N ALA A 66 1.16 -8.86 -3.64
CA ALA A 66 -0.10 -9.50 -3.99
C ALA A 66 0.12 -10.97 -4.36
N ASP A 67 -0.79 -11.83 -3.91
CA ASP A 67 -0.74 -13.29 -4.13
C ASP A 67 -1.09 -13.69 -5.57
N ASN A 68 -1.83 -12.83 -6.28
CA ASN A 68 -2.25 -12.99 -7.67
C ASN A 68 -2.51 -11.62 -8.32
N ARG A 69 -2.68 -11.61 -9.64
CA ARG A 69 -2.91 -10.38 -10.42
C ARG A 69 -4.26 -9.72 -10.12
N ALA A 70 -5.31 -10.51 -9.83
CA ALA A 70 -6.61 -9.97 -9.46
C ALA A 70 -6.57 -9.13 -8.17
N GLN A 71 -5.71 -9.47 -7.22
CA GLN A 71 -5.45 -8.64 -6.04
C GLN A 71 -4.80 -7.31 -6.39
N VAL A 72 -3.92 -7.26 -7.40
CA VAL A 72 -3.32 -6.00 -7.89
C VAL A 72 -4.39 -5.12 -8.52
N ASP A 73 -5.29 -5.71 -9.33
CA ASP A 73 -6.40 -4.99 -9.95
C ASP A 73 -7.35 -4.43 -8.87
N ALA A 74 -7.70 -5.25 -7.88
CA ALA A 74 -8.59 -4.86 -6.80
C ALA A 74 -7.97 -3.78 -5.89
N PHE A 75 -6.68 -3.89 -5.57
CA PHE A 75 -5.92 -2.83 -4.88
C PHE A 75 -6.04 -1.51 -5.65
N TYR A 76 -5.79 -1.53 -6.96
CA TYR A 76 -5.79 -0.32 -7.78
C TYR A 76 -7.16 0.36 -7.76
N GLN A 77 -8.25 -0.40 -7.96
CA GLN A 77 -9.61 0.14 -7.91
C GLN A 77 -9.95 0.70 -6.53
N ALA A 78 -9.60 -0.01 -5.46
CA ALA A 78 -9.87 0.42 -4.09
C ALA A 78 -9.08 1.69 -3.72
N ALA A 79 -7.82 1.78 -4.13
CA ALA A 79 -6.95 2.92 -3.88
C ALA A 79 -7.44 4.18 -4.61
N LEU A 80 -7.89 4.06 -5.87
CA LEU A 80 -8.53 5.16 -6.59
C LEU A 80 -9.85 5.59 -5.95
N ALA A 81 -10.69 4.64 -5.56
CA ALA A 81 -11.95 4.93 -4.87
C ALA A 81 -11.74 5.62 -3.51
N ALA A 82 -10.60 5.36 -2.85
CA ALA A 82 -10.19 6.00 -1.61
C ALA A 82 -9.53 7.39 -1.81
N GLY A 83 -9.60 7.96 -3.02
CA GLY A 83 -9.07 9.30 -3.33
C GLY A 83 -7.62 9.32 -3.77
N GLY A 84 -7.00 8.15 -3.99
CA GLY A 84 -5.69 8.06 -4.62
C GLY A 84 -5.73 8.53 -6.08
N LYS A 85 -4.57 8.96 -6.58
CA LYS A 85 -4.42 9.37 -7.99
C LYS A 85 -3.68 8.31 -8.77
N ASP A 86 -4.13 8.04 -10.00
CA ASP A 86 -3.44 7.12 -10.89
C ASP A 86 -1.96 7.52 -11.07
N ASN A 87 -1.08 6.51 -11.00
CA ASN A 87 0.34 6.64 -11.30
C ASN A 87 0.84 5.48 -12.18
N GLY A 88 -0.08 4.66 -12.71
CA GLY A 88 0.23 3.49 -13.51
C GLY A 88 -0.80 2.38 -13.29
N ALA A 89 -1.74 2.25 -14.22
CA ALA A 89 -2.74 1.20 -14.23
C ALA A 89 -2.16 -0.23 -14.16
N PRO A 90 -2.91 -1.23 -13.66
CA PRO A 90 -2.46 -2.62 -13.59
C PRO A 90 -1.93 -3.14 -14.92
N GLY A 91 -0.80 -3.84 -14.88
CA GLY A 91 -0.22 -4.44 -16.08
C GLY A 91 1.19 -4.97 -15.90
N ILE A 92 1.68 -5.68 -16.91
CA ILE A 92 3.05 -6.19 -16.92
C ILE A 92 4.08 -5.07 -17.04
N ARG A 93 5.03 -5.06 -16.12
CA ARG A 93 6.22 -4.20 -16.10
C ARG A 93 7.42 -5.00 -16.59
N ALA A 94 7.43 -5.33 -17.88
CA ALA A 94 8.46 -6.19 -18.50
C ALA A 94 9.89 -5.64 -18.34
N ILE A 95 10.04 -4.33 -18.07
CA ILE A 95 11.31 -3.69 -17.72
C ILE A 95 11.94 -4.24 -16.44
N TYR A 96 11.15 -4.82 -15.52
CA TYR A 96 11.65 -5.45 -14.30
C TYR A 96 11.88 -6.95 -14.50
N HIS A 97 10.83 -7.67 -14.92
CA HIS A 97 10.89 -9.05 -15.42
C HIS A 97 9.54 -9.46 -16.06
N PRO A 98 9.47 -10.57 -16.83
CA PRO A 98 8.27 -10.93 -17.60
C PRO A 98 6.98 -11.14 -16.79
N ASN A 99 7.11 -11.53 -15.52
CA ASN A 99 5.98 -11.80 -14.62
C ASN A 99 5.70 -10.67 -13.61
N TYR A 100 6.35 -9.52 -13.72
CA TYR A 100 6.13 -8.40 -12.79
C TYR A 100 4.82 -7.72 -13.16
N TYR A 101 3.72 -8.09 -12.50
CA TYR A 101 2.42 -7.44 -12.70
C TYR A 101 2.18 -6.46 -11.55
N GLY A 102 2.12 -5.17 -11.85
CA GLY A 102 2.03 -4.13 -10.82
C GLY A 102 1.05 -3.02 -11.19
N ALA A 103 0.58 -2.32 -10.16
CA ALA A 103 -0.25 -1.12 -10.27
C ALA A 103 0.20 -0.08 -9.26
N PHE A 104 0.12 1.20 -9.62
CA PHE A 104 0.71 2.32 -8.87
C PHE A 104 -0.32 3.42 -8.67
N VAL A 105 -0.43 3.90 -7.43
CA VAL A 105 -1.33 4.99 -7.04
C VAL A 105 -0.58 5.95 -6.12
N LEU A 106 -0.68 7.25 -6.40
CA LEU A 106 -0.25 8.27 -5.46
C LEU A 106 -1.28 8.38 -4.33
N GLY A 107 -0.85 8.00 -3.13
CA GLY A 107 -1.64 8.11 -1.91
C GLY A 107 -1.47 9.45 -1.19
N PRO A 108 -1.94 9.54 0.06
CA PRO A 108 -1.66 10.65 0.97
C PRO A 108 -0.16 10.94 1.07
N ASP A 109 0.17 12.21 1.33
CA ASP A 109 1.55 12.69 1.41
C ASP A 109 2.40 12.46 0.13
N GLY A 110 1.73 12.11 -0.99
CA GLY A 110 2.38 11.89 -2.28
C GLY A 110 3.19 10.60 -2.35
N HIS A 111 2.96 9.63 -1.46
CA HIS A 111 3.62 8.34 -1.52
C HIS A 111 3.18 7.56 -2.77
N ASN A 112 4.13 6.98 -3.51
CA ASN A 112 3.90 6.09 -4.63
C ASN A 112 3.65 4.67 -4.13
N VAL A 113 2.38 4.33 -3.94
CA VAL A 113 1.94 3.05 -3.37
C VAL A 113 1.70 2.06 -4.49
N GLU A 114 2.30 0.88 -4.37
CA GLU A 114 2.23 -0.18 -5.35
C GLU A 114 1.67 -1.47 -4.73
N ALA A 115 0.85 -2.19 -5.51
CA ALA A 115 0.67 -3.62 -5.32
C ALA A 115 1.35 -4.37 -6.47
N VAL A 116 2.10 -5.42 -6.14
CA VAL A 116 2.86 -6.20 -7.12
C VAL A 116 2.66 -7.70 -6.93
N CYS A 117 2.42 -8.40 -8.04
CA CYS A 117 2.45 -9.85 -8.13
C CYS A 117 3.61 -10.29 -9.05
N HIS A 118 4.46 -11.20 -8.56
CA HIS A 118 5.58 -11.75 -9.33
C HIS A 118 5.29 -13.12 -9.96
N ARG A 119 4.09 -13.67 -9.70
CA ARG A 119 3.71 -15.00 -10.19
C ARG A 119 3.25 -14.93 -11.65
N PRO A 120 3.53 -15.96 -12.47
CA PRO A 120 2.89 -16.08 -13.77
C PRO A 120 1.37 -16.27 -13.62
N GLU A 121 0.61 -15.95 -14.66
CA GLU A 121 -0.76 -16.44 -14.78
C GLU A 121 -0.75 -17.92 -15.16
N PRO A 122 -1.70 -18.72 -14.65
CA PRO A 122 -1.94 -20.08 -15.13
C PRO A 122 -2.21 -20.16 -16.63
#